data_AF-A0A7C7D8P2-F1
#
_entry.id   AF-A0A7C7D8P2-F1
#
_cell.length_a   1.000
_cell.length_b   1.000
_cell.length_c   1.000
_cell.angle_alpha   90.00
_cell.angle_beta   90.00
_cell.angle_gamma   90.00
#
_symmetry.space_group_name_H-M   'P 1'
#
loop_
_entity.id
_entity.type
_entity.pdbx_description
1 polymer ?
#
loop_
_entity_poly.entity_id
_entity_poly.type
_entity_poly.pdbx_seq_one_letter_code
_entity_poly.pdbx_strand_id
1 'polypeptide(L)'
;REHGVGVAYDCCGKPVAELKRGRDAVRMTQGMTERLERLGVGELVCLCPNCMEYLGEALDLPVISVYALLSRWGYVCQGPPPSGVVFRPCPDRREGRILEEISELLPLKGLRTMEQVPCCGLRGDIAVHGPAAGDKLCALAKEQAAGKTIYTYCASCSGQFQRHGCGQVHHLLSSLLGVEEEPDAAHALFNRARRKFKR
;
A
#
# COMPACT_ATOMS: atom_id res chain seq x y z
N ARG A 1 -14.73 -12.21 17.10
CA ARG A 1 -14.13 -11.02 16.48
C ARG A 1 -15.25 -10.02 16.30
N GLU A 2 -15.17 -8.86 16.93
CA GLU A 2 -16.12 -7.76 16.72
C GLU A 2 -16.18 -7.48 15.21
N HIS A 3 -17.38 -7.36 14.63
CA HIS A 3 -17.63 -7.17 13.19
C HIS A 3 -17.20 -8.30 12.22
N GLY A 4 -16.79 -9.47 12.70
CA GLY A 4 -16.47 -10.61 11.81
C GLY A 4 -15.18 -10.48 10.99
N VAL A 5 -14.38 -9.43 11.23
CA VAL A 5 -13.13 -9.17 10.48
C VAL A 5 -11.91 -9.72 11.21
N GLY A 6 -10.99 -10.30 10.45
CA GLY A 6 -9.71 -10.85 10.92
C GLY A 6 -8.50 -10.25 10.22
N VAL A 7 -7.32 -10.51 10.77
CA VAL A 7 -6.03 -10.14 10.16
C VAL A 7 -5.29 -11.40 9.74
N ALA A 8 -4.82 -11.42 8.49
CA ALA A 8 -3.93 -12.45 7.96
C ALA A 8 -2.59 -11.82 7.60
N TYR A 9 -1.49 -12.48 7.95
CA TYR A 9 -0.14 -12.09 7.56
C TYR A 9 0.36 -13.05 6.49
N ASP A 10 0.28 -12.64 5.24
CA ASP A 10 0.76 -13.42 4.11
C ASP A 10 1.37 -12.51 3.03
N CYS A 11 2.20 -13.07 2.18
CA CYS A 11 2.75 -12.35 1.03
C CYS A 11 1.82 -12.55 -0.17
N CYS A 12 1.39 -11.46 -0.80
CA CYS A 12 0.59 -11.55 -2.03
C CYS A 12 1.34 -12.26 -3.16
N GLY A 13 2.67 -12.20 -3.20
CA GLY A 13 3.48 -12.84 -4.24
C GLY A 13 3.66 -11.99 -5.51
N LYS A 14 3.09 -10.78 -5.60
CA LYS A 14 3.24 -9.89 -6.76
C LYS A 14 4.72 -9.72 -7.22
N PRO A 15 5.70 -9.44 -6.34
CA PRO A 15 7.10 -9.33 -6.78
C PRO A 15 7.67 -10.64 -7.36
N VAL A 16 7.21 -11.80 -6.87
CA VAL A 16 7.62 -13.12 -7.39
C VAL A 16 7.05 -13.33 -8.79
N ALA A 17 5.79 -12.92 -9.01
CA ALA A 17 5.14 -12.96 -10.31
C ALA A 17 5.86 -12.06 -11.33
N GLU A 18 6.20 -10.82 -10.93
CA GLU A 18 6.92 -9.85 -11.76
C GLU A 18 8.32 -10.35 -12.19
N LEU A 19 8.99 -11.13 -11.34
CA LEU A 19 10.31 -11.71 -11.63
C LEU A 19 10.26 -12.97 -12.52
N LYS A 20 9.15 -13.20 -13.23
CA LYS A 20 8.95 -14.36 -14.13
C LYS A 20 9.07 -15.72 -13.44
N ARG A 21 8.91 -15.78 -12.11
CA ARG A 21 8.79 -17.03 -11.35
C ARG A 21 7.33 -17.45 -11.23
N GLY A 22 6.67 -17.59 -12.38
CA GLY A 22 5.22 -17.81 -12.46
C GLY A 22 4.73 -19.02 -11.66
N ARG A 23 5.48 -20.14 -11.67
CA ARG A 23 5.13 -21.34 -10.90
C ARG A 23 5.12 -21.10 -9.39
N ASP A 24 6.08 -20.33 -8.88
CA ASP A 24 6.15 -20.01 -7.46
C ASP A 24 5.01 -19.06 -7.06
N ALA A 25 4.72 -18.07 -7.90
CA ALA A 25 3.61 -17.14 -7.67
C ALA A 25 2.26 -17.87 -7.63
N VAL A 26 2.00 -18.77 -8.59
CA VAL A 26 0.78 -19.60 -8.62
C VAL A 26 0.66 -20.46 -7.38
N ARG A 27 1.76 -21.10 -6.94
CA ARG A 27 1.76 -21.90 -5.71
C ARG A 27 1.44 -21.05 -4.47
N MET A 28 1.93 -19.81 -4.42
CA MET A 28 1.65 -18.89 -3.32
C MET A 28 0.17 -18.51 -3.27
N THR A 29 -0.42 -18.14 -4.41
CA THR A 29 -1.84 -17.77 -4.48
C THR A 29 -2.76 -18.96 -4.22
N GLN A 30 -2.46 -20.14 -4.78
CA GLN A 30 -3.21 -21.38 -4.48
C GLN A 30 -3.20 -21.71 -2.98
N GLY A 31 -2.02 -21.67 -2.36
CA GLY A 31 -1.94 -21.90 -0.92
C GLY A 31 -2.72 -20.86 -0.12
N MET A 32 -2.79 -19.61 -0.58
CA MET A 32 -3.59 -18.57 0.04
C MET A 32 -5.08 -18.87 -0.08
N THR A 33 -5.55 -19.24 -1.28
CA THR A 33 -6.94 -19.65 -1.55
C THR A 33 -7.37 -20.78 -0.61
N GLU A 34 -6.61 -21.88 -0.55
CA GLU A 34 -6.92 -23.03 0.32
C GLU A 34 -7.00 -22.65 1.81
N ARG A 35 -6.19 -21.67 2.24
CA ARG A 35 -6.23 -21.17 3.63
C ARG A 35 -7.47 -20.30 3.87
N LEU A 36 -7.80 -19.42 2.94
CA LEU A 36 -8.98 -18.54 3.03
C LEU A 36 -10.27 -19.36 3.02
N GLU A 37 -10.38 -20.36 2.13
CA GLU A 37 -11.52 -21.29 2.07
C GLU A 37 -11.69 -22.07 3.36
N ARG A 38 -10.62 -22.66 3.90
CA ARG A 38 -10.65 -23.41 5.17
C ARG A 38 -11.08 -22.55 6.35
N LEU A 39 -10.79 -21.26 6.31
CA LEU A 39 -11.19 -20.29 7.32
C LEU A 39 -12.60 -19.71 7.09
N GLY A 40 -13.27 -20.08 5.99
CA GLY A 40 -14.59 -19.57 5.64
C GLY A 40 -14.58 -18.07 5.33
N VAL A 41 -13.48 -17.54 4.79
CA VAL A 41 -13.38 -16.12 4.45
C VAL A 41 -14.22 -15.84 3.20
N GLY A 42 -15.15 -14.88 3.30
CA GLY A 42 -16.03 -14.46 2.21
C GLY A 42 -15.62 -13.18 1.48
N GLU A 43 -14.67 -12.40 2.03
CA GLU A 43 -14.16 -11.17 1.43
C GLU A 43 -12.75 -10.88 1.96
N LEU A 44 -11.86 -10.41 1.08
CA LEU A 44 -10.51 -9.97 1.44
C LEU A 44 -10.42 -8.45 1.43
N VAL A 45 -9.84 -7.88 2.49
CA VAL A 45 -9.69 -6.42 2.64
C VAL A 45 -8.21 -6.07 2.51
N CYS A 46 -7.89 -5.22 1.54
CA CYS A 46 -6.54 -4.81 1.20
C CYS A 46 -6.30 -3.32 1.50
N LEU A 47 -5.14 -3.01 2.09
CA LEU A 47 -4.71 -1.62 2.31
C LEU A 47 -4.04 -1.00 1.08
N CYS A 48 -3.28 -1.81 0.34
CA CYS A 48 -2.40 -1.35 -0.72
C CYS A 48 -3.04 -1.58 -2.10
N PRO A 49 -3.03 -0.59 -3.00
CA PRO A 49 -3.49 -0.75 -4.38
C PRO A 49 -2.83 -1.93 -5.10
N ASN A 50 -1.54 -2.19 -4.84
CA ASN A 50 -0.82 -3.31 -5.47
C ASN A 50 -1.34 -4.67 -5.03
N CYS A 51 -1.71 -4.82 -3.76
CA CYS A 51 -2.26 -6.08 -3.25
C CYS A 51 -3.67 -6.29 -3.79
N MET A 52 -4.47 -5.23 -3.85
CA MET A 52 -5.84 -5.28 -4.35
C MET A 52 -5.89 -5.66 -5.83
N GLU A 53 -5.13 -4.99 -6.69
CA GLU A 53 -5.05 -5.32 -8.13
C GLU A 53 -4.60 -6.78 -8.32
N TYR A 54 -3.48 -7.17 -7.71
CA TYR A 54 -2.91 -8.50 -7.92
C TYR A 54 -3.80 -9.63 -7.37
N LEU A 55 -4.33 -9.47 -6.15
CA LEU A 55 -5.16 -10.51 -5.54
C LEU A 55 -6.57 -10.53 -6.10
N GLY A 56 -7.09 -9.39 -6.57
CA GLY A 56 -8.39 -9.32 -7.25
C GLY A 56 -8.40 -10.08 -8.58
N GLU A 57 -7.26 -10.20 -9.25
CA GLU A 57 -7.09 -11.06 -10.43
C GLU A 57 -6.78 -12.52 -10.07
N ALA A 58 -6.06 -12.75 -8.96
CA ALA A 58 -5.50 -14.06 -8.64
C ALA A 58 -6.38 -14.94 -7.74
N LEU A 59 -7.37 -14.38 -7.05
CA LEU A 59 -8.24 -15.09 -6.11
C LEU A 59 -9.69 -15.10 -6.61
N ASP A 60 -10.36 -16.23 -6.42
CA ASP A 60 -11.81 -16.35 -6.65
C ASP A 60 -12.60 -15.93 -5.40
N LEU A 61 -12.37 -14.69 -4.96
CA LEU A 61 -12.95 -14.11 -3.76
C LEU A 61 -13.07 -12.59 -3.94
N PRO A 62 -14.15 -11.93 -3.47
CA PRO A 62 -14.22 -10.47 -3.46
C PRO A 62 -13.01 -9.85 -2.74
N VAL A 63 -12.30 -8.95 -3.42
CA VAL A 63 -11.20 -8.17 -2.86
C VAL A 63 -11.58 -6.69 -2.86
N ILE A 64 -11.62 -6.06 -1.68
CA ILE A 64 -11.97 -4.66 -1.50
C ILE A 64 -10.85 -3.87 -0.83
N SER A 65 -10.93 -2.54 -0.90
CA SER A 65 -10.05 -1.68 -0.13
C SER A 65 -10.49 -1.58 1.33
N VAL A 66 -9.55 -1.26 2.22
CA VAL A 66 -9.88 -0.90 3.60
C VAL A 66 -10.80 0.31 3.65
N TYR A 67 -10.70 1.24 2.69
CA TYR A 67 -11.49 2.46 2.65
C TYR A 67 -12.94 2.13 2.28
N ALA A 68 -13.17 1.22 1.34
CA ALA A 68 -14.49 0.69 1.04
C ALA A 68 -15.13 0.01 2.26
N LEU A 69 -14.36 -0.75 3.04
CA LEU A 69 -14.84 -1.35 4.29
C LEU A 69 -15.21 -0.27 5.33
N LEU A 70 -14.33 0.71 5.54
CA LEU A 70 -14.56 1.81 6.49
C LEU A 70 -15.79 2.65 6.10
N SER A 71 -15.98 2.90 4.80
CA SER A 71 -17.17 3.57 4.26
C SER A 71 -18.44 2.76 4.53
N ARG A 72 -18.43 1.44 4.28
CA ARG A 72 -19.55 0.53 4.62
C ARG A 72 -19.90 0.55 6.12
N TRP A 73 -18.92 0.77 6.99
CA TRP A 73 -19.13 0.89 8.43
C TRP A 73 -19.53 2.28 8.90
N GLY A 74 -19.62 3.27 8.01
CA GLY A 74 -19.88 4.65 8.39
C GLY A 74 -18.77 5.22 9.28
N TYR A 75 -17.52 4.79 9.08
CA TYR A 75 -16.40 5.28 9.86
C TYR A 75 -16.20 6.78 9.64
N VAL A 76 -16.08 7.52 10.74
CA VAL A 76 -15.85 8.97 10.72
C VAL A 76 -14.36 9.23 10.93
N CYS A 77 -13.76 10.05 10.06
CA CYS A 77 -12.37 10.49 10.19
C CYS A 77 -12.09 11.05 11.59
N GLN A 78 -10.98 10.60 12.19
CA GLN A 78 -10.56 11.03 13.53
C GLN A 78 -9.35 11.97 13.48
N GLY A 79 -8.57 11.96 12.40
CA GLY A 79 -7.42 12.84 12.26
C GLY A 79 -7.70 14.16 11.54
N PRO A 80 -6.74 15.10 11.60
CA PRO A 80 -6.87 16.37 10.90
C PRO A 80 -6.75 16.18 9.38
N PRO A 81 -7.37 17.08 8.58
CA PRO A 81 -7.16 17.09 7.14
C PRO A 81 -5.66 17.23 6.79
N PRO A 82 -5.13 16.38 5.90
CA PRO A 82 -3.72 16.40 5.58
C PRO A 82 -3.33 17.62 4.72
N SER A 83 -2.10 18.09 4.88
CA SER A 83 -1.52 19.20 4.11
C SER A 83 -0.13 18.83 3.61
N GLY A 84 0.10 18.93 2.29
CA GLY A 84 1.36 18.50 1.68
C GLY A 84 1.23 18.09 0.22
N VAL A 85 1.92 17.00 -0.15
CA VAL A 85 1.82 16.40 -1.49
C VAL A 85 1.34 14.96 -1.39
N VAL A 86 0.63 14.47 -2.40
CA VAL A 86 0.18 13.07 -2.47
C VAL A 86 0.85 12.33 -3.63
N PHE A 87 1.48 11.20 -3.31
CA PHE A 87 1.99 10.25 -4.29
C PHE A 87 0.98 9.13 -4.51
N ARG A 88 0.43 9.07 -5.72
CA ARG A 88 -0.46 7.99 -6.19
C ARG A 88 0.35 6.71 -6.47
N PRO A 89 0.11 5.58 -5.77
CA PRO A 89 0.73 4.30 -6.08
C PRO A 89 0.38 3.84 -7.49
N CYS A 90 1.30 3.10 -8.13
CA CYS A 90 1.23 2.77 -9.56
C CYS A 90 -0.12 2.21 -10.04
N PRO A 91 -0.75 1.24 -9.36
CA PRO A 91 -2.04 0.66 -9.80
C PRO A 91 -3.19 1.67 -9.84
N ASP A 92 -3.15 2.67 -8.97
CA ASP A 92 -4.24 3.64 -8.82
C ASP A 92 -4.01 4.93 -9.63
N ARG A 93 -2.95 4.99 -10.45
CA ARG A 93 -2.61 6.22 -11.19
C ARG A 93 -3.59 6.56 -12.30
N ARG A 94 -4.11 5.55 -12.99
CA ARG A 94 -4.97 5.73 -14.16
C ARG A 94 -6.39 6.10 -13.72
N GLU A 95 -6.96 5.30 -12.84
CA GLU A 95 -8.37 5.38 -12.48
C GLU A 95 -8.60 6.19 -11.20
N GLY A 96 -7.61 6.27 -10.28
CA GLY A 96 -7.74 7.05 -9.06
C GLY A 96 -8.83 6.56 -8.10
N ARG A 97 -9.36 5.36 -8.32
CA ARG A 97 -10.49 4.79 -7.58
C ARG A 97 -10.23 4.75 -6.07
N ILE A 98 -9.04 4.34 -5.65
CA ILE A 98 -8.73 4.23 -4.22
C ILE A 98 -8.55 5.61 -3.62
N LEU A 99 -7.94 6.55 -4.34
CA LEU A 99 -7.84 7.93 -3.89
C LEU A 99 -9.23 8.58 -3.76
N GLU A 100 -10.17 8.24 -4.65
CA GLU A 100 -11.56 8.68 -4.59
C GLU A 100 -12.27 8.10 -3.35
N GLU A 101 -12.16 6.80 -3.10
CA GLU A 101 -12.66 6.13 -1.88
C GLU A 101 -12.07 6.77 -0.60
N ILE A 102 -10.80 7.18 -0.62
CA ILE A 102 -10.19 7.91 0.49
C ILE A 102 -10.83 9.30 0.64
N SER A 103 -11.14 9.98 -0.46
CA SER A 103 -11.67 11.34 -0.44
C SER A 103 -13.10 11.43 0.11
N GLU A 104 -13.86 10.33 0.03
CA GLU A 104 -15.17 10.17 0.69
C GLU A 104 -15.05 10.17 2.22
N LEU A 105 -13.91 9.71 2.75
CA LEU A 105 -13.67 9.57 4.19
C LEU A 105 -12.79 10.67 4.77
N LEU A 106 -11.86 11.23 3.98
CA LEU A 106 -10.85 12.18 4.41
C LEU A 106 -10.76 13.36 3.43
N PRO A 107 -10.96 14.61 3.86
CA PRO A 107 -10.84 15.77 2.98
C PRO A 107 -9.40 15.97 2.45
N LEU A 108 -9.18 15.78 1.15
CA LEU A 108 -7.85 15.84 0.53
C LEU A 108 -7.45 17.21 -0.05
N LYS A 109 -8.25 18.26 0.17
CA LYS A 109 -8.04 19.61 -0.41
C LYS A 109 -6.68 20.26 -0.10
N GLY A 110 -6.02 19.84 0.97
CA GLY A 110 -4.69 20.32 1.36
C GLY A 110 -3.53 19.62 0.63
N LEU A 111 -3.83 18.63 -0.21
CA LEU A 111 -2.83 17.83 -0.90
C LEU A 111 -2.71 18.23 -2.37
N ARG A 112 -1.46 18.45 -2.81
CA ARG A 112 -1.13 18.58 -4.23
C ARG A 112 -0.62 17.24 -4.76
N THR A 113 -1.17 16.75 -5.86
CA THR A 113 -0.70 15.51 -6.48
C THR A 113 0.71 15.63 -7.07
N MET A 114 1.52 14.58 -6.88
CA MET A 114 2.85 14.43 -7.46
C MET A 114 2.74 13.87 -8.88
N GLU A 115 2.66 14.75 -9.88
CA GLU A 115 2.44 14.33 -11.29
C GLU A 115 3.71 13.90 -12.01
N GLN A 116 4.90 14.30 -11.55
CA GLN A 116 6.14 14.07 -12.29
C GLN A 116 6.86 12.79 -11.87
N VAL A 117 6.51 12.23 -10.70
CA VAL A 117 7.11 10.99 -10.21
C VAL A 117 6.25 9.80 -10.65
N PRO A 118 6.66 8.96 -11.61
CA PRO A 118 5.82 7.88 -12.13
C PRO A 118 5.82 6.63 -11.24
N CYS A 119 6.85 6.43 -10.41
CA CYS A 119 7.06 5.23 -9.60
C CYS A 119 7.92 5.57 -8.39
N CYS A 120 7.76 4.84 -7.28
CA CYS A 120 8.65 4.97 -6.12
C CYS A 120 10.01 4.26 -6.31
N GLY A 121 10.15 3.46 -7.37
CA GLY A 121 11.39 2.72 -7.68
C GLY A 121 11.41 1.25 -7.25
N LEU A 122 10.36 0.75 -6.59
CA LEU A 122 10.31 -0.64 -6.11
C LEU A 122 9.73 -1.67 -7.08
N ARG A 123 9.25 -1.27 -8.26
CA ARG A 123 8.75 -2.22 -9.25
C ARG A 123 9.87 -3.14 -9.74
N GLY A 124 9.55 -4.42 -9.98
CA GLY A 124 10.55 -5.41 -10.41
C GLY A 124 11.27 -5.01 -11.71
N ASP A 125 10.57 -4.37 -12.64
CA ASP A 125 11.14 -3.90 -13.91
C ASP A 125 11.95 -2.59 -13.79
N ILE A 126 11.85 -1.87 -12.68
CA ILE A 126 12.78 -0.77 -12.37
C ILE A 126 14.07 -1.34 -11.77
N ALA A 127 13.95 -2.37 -10.93
CA ALA A 127 15.10 -2.99 -10.27
C ALA A 127 16.12 -3.59 -11.25
N VAL A 128 15.72 -4.01 -12.46
CA VAL A 128 16.64 -4.51 -13.50
C VAL A 128 17.63 -3.45 -13.99
N HIS A 129 17.31 -2.16 -13.80
CA HIS A 129 18.18 -1.04 -14.14
C HIS A 129 19.14 -0.65 -12.99
N GLY A 130 19.14 -1.43 -11.91
CA GLY A 130 19.99 -1.24 -10.75
C GLY A 130 19.49 -0.17 -9.76
N PRO A 131 20.16 -0.02 -8.60
CA PRO A 131 19.73 0.88 -7.52
C PRO A 131 19.58 2.34 -7.95
N ALA A 132 20.47 2.80 -8.83
CA ALA A 132 20.48 4.18 -9.34
C ALA A 132 19.18 4.60 -10.03
N ALA A 133 18.40 3.65 -10.59
CA ALA A 133 17.09 3.95 -11.17
C ALA A 133 16.07 4.32 -10.09
N GLY A 134 16.08 3.60 -8.96
CA GLY A 134 15.27 3.91 -7.79
C GLY A 134 15.68 5.24 -7.14
N ASP A 135 16.99 5.50 -7.06
CA ASP A 135 17.54 6.75 -6.51
C ASP A 135 17.05 7.97 -7.29
N LYS A 136 17.08 7.91 -8.63
CA LYS A 136 16.61 9.00 -9.50
C LYS A 136 15.12 9.30 -9.27
N LEU A 137 14.29 8.27 -9.13
CA LEU A 137 12.86 8.43 -8.86
C LEU A 137 12.60 9.03 -7.47
N CYS A 138 13.37 8.62 -6.46
CA CYS A 138 13.27 9.17 -5.12
C CYS A 138 13.79 10.62 -5.03
N ALA A 139 14.82 10.96 -5.80
CA ALA A 139 15.31 12.34 -5.93
C ALA A 139 14.24 13.26 -6.54
N LEU A 140 13.58 12.80 -7.62
CA LEU A 140 12.46 13.54 -8.22
C LEU A 140 11.28 13.70 -7.24
N ALA A 141 11.02 12.67 -6.43
CA ALA A 141 10.00 12.76 -5.38
C ALA A 141 10.35 13.80 -4.32
N LYS A 142 11.60 13.83 -3.88
CA LYS A 142 12.09 14.82 -2.92
C LYS A 142 12.00 16.24 -3.46
N GLU A 143 12.37 16.44 -4.73
CA GLU A 143 12.27 17.72 -5.41
C GLU A 143 10.81 18.20 -5.51
N GLN A 144 9.90 17.34 -5.98
CA GLN A 144 8.50 17.71 -6.16
C GLN A 144 7.76 17.90 -4.82
N ALA A 145 8.19 17.21 -3.77
CA ALA A 145 7.72 17.44 -2.40
C ALA A 145 8.12 18.83 -1.88
N ALA A 146 9.30 19.34 -2.30
CA ALA A 146 9.79 20.67 -1.94
C ALA A 146 9.72 20.93 -0.42
N GLY A 147 10.15 19.94 0.38
CA GLY A 147 10.14 20.00 1.85
C GLY A 147 8.78 19.77 2.51
N LYS A 148 7.69 19.61 1.74
CA LYS A 148 6.37 19.27 2.28
C LYS A 148 6.29 17.79 2.61
N THR A 149 5.38 17.46 3.53
CA THR A 149 5.03 16.08 3.87
C THR A 149 4.49 15.32 2.65
N ILE A 150 5.01 14.12 2.42
CA ILE A 150 4.59 13.20 1.36
C ILE A 150 3.55 12.26 1.95
N TYR A 151 2.35 12.28 1.38
CA TYR A 151 1.29 11.33 1.68
C TYR A 151 1.24 10.26 0.60
N THR A 152 1.03 9.01 1.00
CA THR A 152 0.71 7.93 0.08
C THR A 152 -0.19 6.90 0.77
N TYR A 153 -0.68 5.93 0.03
CA TYR A 153 -1.58 4.88 0.53
C TYR A 153 -1.05 3.49 0.11
N CYS A 154 0.27 3.39 0.09
CA CYS A 154 1.01 2.16 -0.18
C CYS A 154 2.20 2.08 0.76
N ALA A 155 2.19 1.10 1.68
CA ALA A 155 3.26 0.90 2.66
C ALA A 155 4.65 0.72 2.01
N SER A 156 4.73 0.11 0.82
CA SER A 156 5.99 -0.02 0.07
C SER A 156 6.51 1.34 -0.39
N CYS A 157 5.63 2.20 -0.90
CA CYS A 157 6.00 3.57 -1.29
C CYS A 157 6.43 4.38 -0.06
N SER A 158 5.69 4.29 1.05
CA SER A 158 6.04 4.97 2.30
C SER A 158 7.45 4.58 2.78
N GLY A 159 7.72 3.27 2.86
CA GLY A 159 9.02 2.78 3.28
C GLY A 159 10.15 3.14 2.30
N GLN A 160 9.88 3.20 0.99
CA GLN A 160 10.89 3.57 0.00
C GLN A 160 11.30 5.03 0.11
N PHE A 161 10.33 5.94 0.21
CA PHE A 161 10.60 7.37 0.38
C PHE A 161 11.29 7.66 1.71
N GLN A 162 10.92 6.95 2.77
CA GLN A 162 11.61 7.06 4.06
C GLN A 162 13.08 6.63 3.96
N ARG A 163 13.38 5.49 3.30
CA ARG A 163 14.77 5.01 3.12
C ARG A 163 15.66 5.98 2.37
N HIS A 164 15.10 6.73 1.42
CA HIS A 164 15.85 7.67 0.60
C HIS A 164 15.83 9.10 1.16
N GLY A 165 15.26 9.32 2.35
CA GLY A 165 15.21 10.63 2.98
C GLY A 165 14.50 11.67 2.10
N CYS A 166 13.38 11.28 1.49
CA CYS A 166 12.57 12.17 0.64
C CYS A 166 11.83 13.27 1.42
N GLY A 167 11.86 13.23 2.76
CA GLY A 167 11.14 14.15 3.64
C GLY A 167 10.30 13.38 4.65
N GLN A 168 9.35 14.07 5.28
CA GLN A 168 8.37 13.43 6.15
C GLN A 168 7.38 12.63 5.29
N VAL A 169 7.12 11.37 5.66
CA VAL A 169 6.26 10.46 4.88
C VAL A 169 5.15 9.91 5.77
N HIS A 170 3.90 10.08 5.35
CA HIS A 170 2.70 9.61 6.06
C HIS A 170 1.84 8.70 5.18
N HIS A 171 1.18 7.74 5.81
CA HIS A 171 0.16 6.95 5.13
C HIS A 171 -1.22 7.62 5.30
N LEU A 172 -2.03 7.71 4.24
CA LEU A 172 -3.34 8.38 4.33
C LEU A 172 -4.29 7.69 5.32
N LEU A 173 -4.20 6.36 5.45
CA LEU A 173 -4.94 5.65 6.50
C LEU A 173 -4.58 6.16 7.90
N SER A 174 -3.33 6.49 8.20
CA SER A 174 -2.93 7.00 9.51
C SER A 174 -3.60 8.33 9.82
N SER A 175 -3.61 9.22 8.82
CA SER A 175 -4.33 10.50 8.89
C SER A 175 -5.84 10.30 9.07
N LEU A 176 -6.44 9.34 8.36
CA LEU A 176 -7.87 9.02 8.51
C LEU A 176 -8.19 8.52 9.93
N LEU A 177 -7.35 7.65 10.48
CA LEU A 177 -7.52 7.05 11.80
C LEU A 177 -7.09 7.96 12.96
N GLY A 178 -6.47 9.12 12.67
CA GLY A 178 -5.94 10.01 13.70
C GLY A 178 -4.75 9.42 14.47
N VAL A 179 -4.00 8.51 13.85
CA VAL A 179 -2.83 7.89 14.47
C VAL A 179 -1.55 8.47 13.87
N GLU A 180 -0.61 8.82 14.74
CA GLU A 180 0.73 9.19 14.33
C GLU A 180 1.58 7.93 14.19
N GLU A 181 2.00 7.64 12.96
CA GLU A 181 2.95 6.56 12.68
C GLU A 181 3.99 7.02 11.68
N GLU A 182 5.21 6.51 11.82
CA GLU A 182 6.28 6.71 10.85
C GLU A 182 6.65 5.37 10.20
N PRO A 183 7.00 5.34 8.91
CA PRO A 183 7.44 4.12 8.26
C PRO A 183 8.73 3.58 8.92
N ASP A 184 8.62 2.49 9.67
CA ASP A 184 9.78 1.79 10.22
C ASP A 184 10.50 0.96 9.13
N ALA A 185 11.24 1.68 8.30
CA ALA A 185 12.01 1.10 7.22
C ALA A 185 13.24 0.32 7.70
N ALA A 186 13.78 0.67 8.87
CA ALA A 186 15.00 0.11 9.45
C ALA A 186 14.78 -1.33 9.96
N HIS A 187 13.65 -1.59 10.62
CA HIS A 187 13.36 -2.92 11.17
C HIS A 187 12.41 -3.74 10.29
N ALA A 188 12.19 -3.34 9.03
CA ALA A 188 11.23 -3.99 8.15
C ALA A 188 11.40 -5.52 8.04
N LEU A 189 12.65 -6.02 8.02
CA LEU A 189 12.92 -7.45 7.98
C LEU A 189 12.55 -8.15 9.30
N PHE A 190 12.98 -7.59 10.43
CA PHE A 190 12.66 -8.12 11.77
C PHE A 190 11.16 -8.09 12.06
N ASN A 191 10.47 -7.01 11.67
CA ASN A 191 9.02 -6.87 11.81
C ASN A 191 8.27 -7.97 11.05
N ARG A 192 8.70 -8.28 9.82
CA ARG A 192 8.15 -9.40 9.03
C ARG A 192 8.43 -10.75 9.68
N ALA A 193 9.67 -11.00 10.11
CA ALA A 193 10.04 -12.24 10.77
C ALA A 193 9.22 -12.49 12.05
N ARG A 194 9.09 -11.46 12.91
CA ARG A 194 8.34 -11.54 14.17
C ARG A 194 6.86 -11.87 13.98
N ARG A 195 6.27 -11.49 12.84
CA ARG A 195 4.85 -11.76 12.53
C ARG A 195 4.63 -13.08 11.80
N LYS A 196 5.59 -13.55 10.98
CA LYS A 196 5.50 -14.85 10.30
C LYS A 196 5.42 -16.04 11.27
N PHE A 197 6.02 -15.93 12.45
CA PHE A 197 6.05 -17.01 13.44
C PHE A 197 5.05 -16.85 14.60
N LYS A 198 4.27 -15.76 14.62
CA LYS A 198 3.15 -15.62 15.55
C LYS A 198 1.94 -16.33 14.94
N ARG A 199 1.75 -17.60 15.33
CA ARG A 199 0.49 -18.34 15.12
C ARG A 199 -0.59 -17.81 16.06
#